data_AF-A0A174CV65-F1
#
_entry.id   AF-A0A174CV65-F1
#
_cell.length_a   1.000
_cell.length_b   1.000
_cell.length_c   1.000
_cell.angle_alpha   90.00
_cell.angle_beta   90.00
_cell.angle_gamma   90.00
#
_symmetry.space_group_name_H-M   'P 1'
#
loop_
_entity.id
_entity.type
_entity.pdbx_description
1 polymer ?
#
loop_
_entity_poly.entity_id
_entity_poly.type
_entity_poly.pdbx_seq_one_letter_code
_entity_poly.pdbx_strand_id
1 'polypeptide(L)'
;MKKKNLVPLIVFLLSMCLVGFIVYKTDTHEKWQRRTTAQLNVSTYGERIKNEITNGIAITDTLKQVLISGNGDIKQFDTIAENLISDSIESVQLAPDGVVTDIYPACS
;
A
#
# COMPACT_ATOMS: atom_id res chain seq x y z
N MET A 1 45.56 41.17 30.93
CA MET A 1 44.95 39.83 31.11
C MET A 1 43.80 39.52 30.12
N LYS A 2 43.19 40.48 29.42
CA LYS A 2 42.03 40.24 28.50
C LYS A 2 42.33 39.38 27.25
N LYS A 3 43.54 39.43 26.67
CA LYS A 3 43.88 38.66 25.45
C LYS A 3 44.10 37.16 25.69
N LYS A 4 44.50 36.74 26.90
CA LYS A 4 44.93 35.36 27.18
C LYS A 4 43.75 34.36 27.20
N ASN A 5 42.54 34.85 27.50
CA ASN A 5 41.32 34.03 27.57
C ASN A 5 40.41 34.19 26.35
N LEU A 6 40.72 35.12 25.43
CA LEU A 6 39.89 35.39 24.25
C LEU A 6 40.01 34.27 23.20
N VAL A 7 41.24 33.82 22.96
CA VAL A 7 41.55 32.73 22.02
C VAL A 7 40.84 31.43 22.40
N PRO A 8 40.95 30.90 23.65
CA PRO A 8 40.25 29.68 24.02
C PRO A 8 38.71 29.85 23.99
N LEU A 9 38.19 31.04 24.28
CA LEU A 9 36.75 31.32 24.19
C LEU A 9 36.24 31.24 22.74
N ILE A 10 36.99 31.81 21.78
CA ILE A 10 36.62 31.75 20.36
C ILE A 10 36.66 30.30 19.86
N VAL A 11 37.70 29.54 20.21
CA VAL A 11 37.83 28.12 19.82
C VAL A 11 36.66 27.30 20.38
N PHE A 12 36.29 27.53 21.64
CA PHE A 12 35.13 26.89 22.26
C PHE A 12 33.83 27.21 21.54
N LEU A 13 33.58 28.50 21.24
CA LEU A 13 32.37 28.93 20.53
C LEU A 13 32.31 28.37 19.10
N LEU A 14 33.45 28.33 18.39
CA LEU A 14 33.52 27.75 17.05
C LEU A 14 33.26 26.24 17.07
N SER A 15 33.81 25.51 18.04
CA SER A 15 33.53 24.09 18.21
C SER A 15 32.05 23.84 18.51
N MET A 16 31.46 24.62 19.42
CA MET A 16 30.04 24.52 19.75
C MET A 16 29.15 24.83 18.52
N CYS A 17 29.54 25.82 17.71
CA CYS A 17 28.87 26.16 16.47
C CYS A 17 28.94 25.03 15.43
N LEU A 18 30.13 24.42 15.25
CA LEU A 18 30.32 23.30 14.33
C LEU A 18 29.47 22.08 14.72
N VAL A 19 29.44 21.72 16.01
CA VAL A 19 28.61 20.62 16.50
C VAL A 19 27.12 20.91 16.24
N GLY A 20 26.66 22.13 16.54
CA GLY A 20 25.28 22.54 16.27
C GLY A 20 24.89 22.48 14.79
N PHE A 21 25.81 22.91 13.91
CA PHE A 21 25.59 22.86 12.46
C PHE A 21 25.45 21.42 11.93
N ILE A 22 26.28 20.50 12.42
CA ILE A 22 26.20 19.08 12.05
C ILE A 22 24.86 18.49 12.52
N VAL A 23 24.46 18.71 13.77
CA VAL A 23 23.19 18.22 14.31
C VAL A 23 22.00 18.74 13.51
N TYR A 24 21.98 20.04 13.17
CA TYR A 24 20.92 20.64 12.36
C TYR A 24 20.80 20.00 10.97
N LYS A 25 21.94 19.77 10.30
CA LYS A 25 21.97 19.10 8.98
C LYS A 25 21.52 17.63 9.08
N THR A 26 21.91 16.91 10.12
CA THR A 26 21.51 15.51 10.32
C THR A 26 20.00 15.38 10.58
N ASP A 27 19.45 16.18 11.48
CA ASP A 27 18.01 16.16 11.80
C ASP A 27 17.14 16.52 10.57
N THR A 28 17.56 17.52 9.79
CA THR A 28 16.85 17.90 8.55
C THR A 28 16.91 16.80 7.49
N HIS A 29 18.05 16.11 7.33
CA HIS A 29 18.18 14.99 6.40
C HIS A 29 17.31 13.79 6.82
N GLU A 30 17.33 13.39 8.09
CA GLU A 30 16.51 12.29 8.60
C GLU A 30 15.01 12.59 8.47
N LYS A 31 14.58 13.82 8.73
CA LYS A 31 13.19 14.23 8.56
C LYS A 31 12.77 14.18 7.09
N TRP A 32 13.63 14.61 6.18
CA TRP A 32 13.34 14.58 4.74
C TRP A 32 13.27 13.15 4.21
N GLN A 33 14.26 12.31 4.56
CA GLN A 33 14.26 10.88 4.21
C GLN A 33 13.00 10.18 4.72
N ARG A 34 12.63 10.37 5.99
CA ARG A 34 11.39 9.79 6.54
C ARG A 34 10.14 10.21 5.78
N ARG A 35 10.03 11.50 5.40
CA ARG A 35 8.90 11.99 4.58
C ARG A 35 8.89 11.35 3.20
N THR A 36 10.03 11.28 2.52
CA THR A 36 10.13 10.66 1.19
C THR A 36 9.81 9.17 1.25
N THR A 37 10.35 8.43 2.21
CA THR A 37 10.02 7.01 2.40
C THR A 37 8.54 6.81 2.73
N ALA A 38 7.96 7.64 3.60
CA ALA A 38 6.53 7.58 3.89
C ALA A 38 5.68 7.85 2.63
N GLN A 39 6.05 8.83 1.81
CA GLN A 39 5.37 9.13 0.55
C GLN A 39 5.50 8.00 -0.45
N LEU A 40 6.69 7.42 -0.60
CA LEU A 40 6.91 6.26 -1.47
C LEU A 40 6.08 5.06 -1.00
N ASN A 41 6.11 4.74 0.30
CA ASN A 41 5.32 3.64 0.84
C ASN A 41 3.81 3.86 0.63
N VAL A 42 3.29 5.05 0.93
CA VAL A 42 1.87 5.37 0.71
C VAL A 42 1.51 5.29 -0.77
N SER A 43 2.35 5.79 -1.68
CA SER A 43 2.11 5.68 -3.12
C SER A 43 2.13 4.22 -3.59
N THR A 44 3.08 3.43 -3.12
CA THR A 44 3.21 2.01 -3.51
C THR A 44 2.04 1.18 -2.98
N TYR A 45 1.70 1.30 -1.70
CA TYR A 45 0.56 0.59 -1.14
C TYR A 45 -0.76 1.08 -1.71
N GLY A 46 -0.91 2.39 -1.93
CA GLY A 46 -2.09 2.98 -2.54
C GLY A 46 -2.33 2.49 -3.97
N GLU A 47 -1.27 2.46 -4.80
CA GLU A 47 -1.39 1.95 -6.17
C GLU A 47 -1.66 0.44 -6.19
N ARG A 48 -1.06 -0.32 -5.27
CA ARG A 48 -1.35 -1.75 -5.11
C ARG A 48 -2.82 -1.99 -4.77
N ILE A 49 -3.35 -1.32 -3.73
CA ILE A 49 -4.76 -1.44 -3.32
C ILE A 49 -5.68 -1.07 -4.48
N LYS A 50 -5.39 0.02 -5.18
CA LYS A 50 -6.15 0.46 -6.35
C LYS A 50 -6.17 -0.61 -7.45
N ASN A 51 -5.03 -1.23 -7.75
CA ASN A 51 -4.95 -2.28 -8.76
C ASN A 51 -5.71 -3.54 -8.35
N GLU A 52 -5.59 -3.97 -7.08
CA GLU A 52 -6.32 -5.14 -6.55
C GLU A 52 -7.85 -4.91 -6.62
N ILE A 53 -8.33 -3.72 -6.23
CA ILE A 53 -9.75 -3.35 -6.33
C ILE A 53 -10.21 -3.29 -7.80
N THR A 54 -9.43 -2.65 -8.67
CA THR A 54 -9.78 -2.51 -10.09
C THR A 54 -9.89 -3.89 -10.77
N ASN A 55 -8.96 -4.79 -10.46
CA ASN A 55 -9.01 -6.17 -10.95
C ASN A 55 -10.23 -6.92 -10.40
N GLY A 56 -10.55 -6.79 -9.11
CA GLY A 56 -11.75 -7.40 -8.52
C GLY A 56 -13.06 -6.90 -9.15
N ILE A 57 -13.14 -5.61 -9.49
CA ILE A 57 -14.28 -5.05 -10.23
C ILE A 57 -14.38 -5.66 -11.63
N ALA A 58 -13.27 -5.76 -12.36
CA ALA A 58 -13.26 -6.34 -13.70
C ALA A 58 -13.68 -7.82 -13.70
N ILE A 59 -13.25 -8.59 -12.69
CA ILE A 59 -13.67 -9.97 -12.48
C ILE A 59 -15.18 -10.04 -12.21
N THR A 60 -15.69 -9.20 -11.30
CA THR A 60 -17.12 -9.16 -10.96
C THR A 60 -17.99 -8.76 -12.17
N ASP A 61 -17.52 -7.82 -12.99
CA ASP A 61 -18.24 -7.43 -14.22
C ASP A 61 -18.24 -8.56 -15.25
N THR A 62 -17.12 -9.27 -15.40
CA THR A 62 -17.03 -10.47 -16.25
C THR A 62 -18.03 -11.54 -15.79
N LEU A 63 -18.08 -11.84 -14.49
CA LEU A 63 -19.02 -12.80 -13.92
C LEU A 63 -20.48 -12.36 -14.15
N LYS A 64 -20.78 -11.07 -14.01
CA LYS A 64 -22.09 -10.50 -14.32
C LYS A 64 -22.49 -10.73 -15.79
N GLN A 65 -21.57 -10.54 -16.73
CA GLN A 65 -21.85 -10.81 -18.15
C GLN A 65 -22.12 -12.29 -18.40
N VAL A 66 -21.38 -13.19 -17.75
CA VAL A 66 -21.63 -14.64 -17.81
C VAL A 66 -23.03 -14.95 -17.28
N LEU A 67 -23.42 -14.42 -16.11
CA LEU A 67 -24.76 -14.60 -15.54
C LEU A 67 -25.86 -14.13 -16.49
N ILE A 68 -25.70 -12.95 -17.12
CA ILE A 68 -26.66 -12.42 -18.09
C ILE A 68 -26.77 -13.35 -19.30
N SER A 69 -25.64 -13.84 -19.82
CA SER A 69 -25.62 -14.75 -20.98
C SER A 69 -26.29 -16.10 -20.69
N GLY A 70 -26.22 -16.56 -19.43
CA GLY A 70 -26.85 -17.78 -18.94
C GLY A 70 -28.28 -17.57 -18.43
N ASN A 71 -28.85 -16.38 -18.58
CA ASN A 71 -30.18 -16.03 -18.04
C ASN A 71 -30.33 -16.36 -16.54
N GLY A 72 -29.27 -16.09 -15.77
CA GLY A 72 -29.19 -16.34 -14.33
C GLY A 72 -28.65 -17.73 -13.93
N ASP A 73 -28.43 -18.64 -14.88
CA ASP A 73 -27.85 -19.98 -14.64
C ASP A 73 -26.39 -20.06 -15.11
N ILE A 74 -25.50 -20.68 -14.32
CA ILE A 74 -24.10 -20.94 -14.69
C ILE A 74 -23.78 -22.43 -14.53
N LYS A 75 -23.84 -23.18 -15.65
CA LYS A 75 -23.60 -24.63 -15.65
C LYS A 75 -22.17 -25.07 -15.35
N GLN A 76 -21.18 -24.19 -15.52
CA GLN A 76 -19.75 -24.48 -15.30
C GLN A 76 -19.16 -23.53 -14.26
N PHE A 77 -19.90 -23.28 -13.17
CA PHE A 77 -19.51 -22.30 -12.17
C PHE A 77 -18.10 -22.54 -11.63
N ASP A 78 -17.78 -23.74 -11.17
CA ASP A 78 -16.45 -24.07 -10.62
C ASP A 78 -15.33 -23.78 -11.60
N THR A 79 -15.46 -24.21 -12.86
CA THR A 79 -14.45 -23.96 -13.91
C THR A 79 -14.26 -22.46 -14.17
N ILE A 80 -15.37 -21.71 -14.22
CA ILE A 80 -15.30 -20.26 -14.46
C ILE A 80 -14.67 -19.58 -13.24
N ALA A 81 -15.09 -19.93 -12.04
CA ALA A 81 -14.57 -19.38 -10.80
C ALA A 81 -13.08 -19.70 -10.61
N GLU A 82 -12.64 -20.92 -10.88
CA GLU A 82 -11.22 -21.32 -10.86
C GLU A 82 -10.35 -20.42 -11.74
N ASN A 83 -10.82 -20.08 -12.94
CA ASN A 83 -10.11 -19.18 -13.86
C ASN A 83 -10.15 -17.70 -13.43
N LEU A 84 -11.08 -17.33 -12.54
CA LEU A 84 -11.23 -15.96 -12.02
C LEU A 84 -10.52 -15.76 -10.68
N ILE A 85 -10.24 -16.83 -9.92
CA ILE A 85 -9.47 -16.75 -8.69
C ILE A 85 -8.05 -16.22 -8.98
N SER A 86 -7.58 -15.37 -8.09
CA SER A 86 -6.21 -14.83 -8.09
C SER A 86 -5.78 -14.59 -6.64
N ASP A 87 -4.51 -14.20 -6.43
CA ASP A 87 -3.98 -13.90 -5.08
C ASP A 87 -4.80 -12.86 -4.30
N SER A 88 -5.59 -12.03 -5.00
CA SER A 88 -6.42 -10.96 -4.41
C SER A 88 -7.91 -11.31 -4.29
N ILE A 89 -8.33 -12.51 -4.73
CA ILE A 89 -9.72 -12.97 -4.67
C ILE A 89 -9.78 -14.23 -3.81
N GLU A 90 -10.38 -14.09 -2.63
CA GLU A 90 -10.51 -15.20 -1.68
C GLU A 90 -11.57 -16.22 -2.14
N SER A 91 -12.70 -15.74 -2.64
CA SER A 91 -13.78 -16.60 -3.15
C SER A 91 -14.62 -15.89 -4.20
N VAL A 92 -15.29 -16.69 -5.03
CA VAL A 92 -16.35 -16.28 -5.94
C VAL A 92 -17.64 -16.94 -5.46
N GLN A 93 -18.73 -16.20 -5.42
CA GLN A 93 -20.02 -16.68 -4.91
C GLN A 93 -21.17 -16.21 -5.80
N LEU A 94 -22.15 -17.09 -6.01
CA LEU A 94 -23.46 -16.72 -6.55
C LEU A 94 -24.47 -16.68 -5.42
N ALA A 95 -25.19 -15.57 -5.30
CA ALA A 95 -26.18 -15.38 -4.26
C ALA A 95 -27.52 -14.85 -4.82
N PRO A 96 -28.25 -15.63 -5.62
CA PRO A 96 -29.58 -15.24 -6.09
C PRO A 96 -30.50 -14.95 -4.89
N ASP A 97 -31.23 -13.84 -4.96
CA ASP A 97 -32.09 -13.34 -3.86
C ASP A 97 -31.36 -13.19 -2.51
N GLY A 98 -30.03 -13.02 -2.54
CA GLY A 98 -29.19 -12.91 -1.34
C GLY A 98 -28.85 -14.24 -0.67
N VAL A 99 -29.20 -15.38 -1.26
CA VAL A 99 -28.90 -16.72 -0.74
C VAL A 99 -27.79 -17.35 -1.57
N VAL A 100 -26.65 -17.67 -0.94
CA VAL A 100 -25.52 -18.31 -1.63
C VAL A 100 -25.92 -19.70 -2.13
N THR A 101 -25.85 -19.90 -3.45
CA THR A 101 -26.11 -21.20 -4.11
C THR A 101 -24.84 -21.92 -4.50
N ASP A 102 -23.80 -21.15 -4.86
CA ASP A 102 -22.53 -21.67 -5.36
C ASP A 102 -21.38 -20.84 -4.77
N ILE A 103 -20.29 -21.51 -4.39
CA ILE A 103 -19.08 -20.90 -3.83
C ILE A 103 -17.84 -21.66 -4.28
N TYR A 104 -16.81 -20.92 -4.69
CA TYR A 104 -15.50 -21.47 -5.03
C TYR A 104 -14.38 -20.61 -4.41
N PRO A 105 -13.34 -21.21 -3.81
CA PRO A 105 -13.22 -22.63 -3.53
C PRO A 105 -14.29 -23.09 -2.53
N ALA A 106 -14.73 -24.34 -2.64
CA ALA A 106 -15.69 -24.90 -1.70
C ALA A 106 -15.11 -24.89 -0.28
N CYS A 107 -15.91 -24.47 0.70
CA CYS A 107 -15.52 -24.58 2.11
C CYS A 107 -15.31 -26.05 2.47
N SER A 108 -14.12 -26.38 2.97
CA SER A 108 -13.77 -27.71 3.50
C SER A 108 -14.42 -27.99 4.85
#